data_AF-A0A7Y9JWP7-F1
#
_entry.id   AF-A0A7Y9JWP7-F1
#
_cell.length_a   1.000
_cell.length_b   1.000
_cell.length_c   1.000
_cell.angle_alpha   90.00
_cell.angle_beta   90.00
_cell.angle_gamma   90.00
#
_symmetry.space_group_name_H-M   'P 1'
#
loop_
_entity.id
_entity.type
_entity.pdbx_description
1 polymer ?
#
loop_
_entity_poly.entity_id
_entity_poly.type
_entity_poly.pdbx_seq_one_letter_code
_entity_poly.pdbx_strand_id
1 'polypeptide(L)'
;MSYPPPGPPASSGTPSSTPWAVLAHLGGILAYFWAGWVVALVVWLVHRERDHAVAREAAVALNFQLTVLVALVAARIVGEIPLLGFVGWVAAVALGIASLVLSVMAAVAVNAGRPARYPLSLELVR
;
A
#
# COMPACT_ATOMS: atom_id res chain seq x y z
N MET A 1 -3.97 -32.41 -44.94
CA MET A 1 -3.39 -31.79 -43.72
C MET A 1 -4.40 -30.77 -43.22
N SER A 2 -5.15 -31.10 -42.18
CA SER A 2 -6.09 -30.19 -41.52
C SER A 2 -5.30 -29.29 -40.56
N TYR A 3 -5.24 -27.99 -40.85
CA TYR A 3 -4.65 -27.02 -39.93
C TYR A 3 -5.60 -26.86 -38.72
N PRO A 4 -5.11 -26.94 -37.47
CA PRO A 4 -5.95 -26.67 -36.31
C PRO A 4 -6.36 -25.19 -36.30
N PRO A 5 -7.61 -24.86 -35.94
CA PRO A 5 -8.07 -23.48 -35.94
C PRO A 5 -7.15 -22.61 -35.05
N PRO A 6 -6.88 -21.35 -35.45
CA PRO A 6 -6.13 -20.42 -34.62
C PRO A 6 -6.74 -20.37 -33.22
N GLY A 7 -5.93 -20.67 -32.20
CA GLY A 7 -6.35 -20.54 -30.81
C GLY A 7 -6.79 -19.09 -30.52
N PRO A 8 -7.71 -18.87 -29.57
CA PRO A 8 -8.12 -17.53 -29.19
C PRO A 8 -6.89 -16.66 -28.91
N PRO A 9 -6.89 -15.39 -29.34
CA PRO A 9 -5.75 -14.51 -29.13
C PRO A 9 -5.36 -14.53 -27.65
N ALA A 10 -4.07 -14.79 -27.38
CA ALA A 10 -3.53 -14.66 -26.03
C ALA A 10 -3.93 -13.28 -25.52
N SER A 11 -4.63 -13.24 -24.39
CA SER A 11 -5.02 -12.00 -23.75
C SER A 11 -3.77 -11.22 -23.37
N SER A 12 -3.31 -10.36 -24.27
CA SER A 12 -2.46 -9.21 -23.94
C SER A 12 -3.35 -8.21 -23.19
N GLY A 13 -3.79 -8.64 -22.00
CA GLY A 13 -4.89 -8.04 -21.26
C GLY A 13 -4.42 -6.79 -20.52
N THR A 14 -4.84 -5.65 -21.04
CA THR A 14 -5.15 -4.37 -20.39
C THR A 14 -4.94 -4.34 -18.87
N PRO A 15 -4.24 -3.33 -18.29
CA PRO A 15 -4.18 -3.18 -16.85
C PRO A 15 -5.59 -2.89 -16.30
N SER A 16 -6.29 -3.92 -15.82
CA SER A 16 -7.63 -3.82 -15.23
C SER A 16 -7.54 -3.72 -13.70
N SER A 17 -6.64 -2.88 -13.19
CA SER A 17 -6.62 -2.54 -11.77
C SER A 17 -7.73 -1.55 -11.49
N THR A 18 -8.74 -1.95 -10.72
CA THR A 18 -9.84 -1.07 -10.31
C THR A 18 -9.27 0.17 -9.59
N PRO A 19 -9.77 1.40 -9.84
CA PRO A 19 -9.30 2.61 -9.18
C PRO A 19 -9.29 2.53 -7.64
N TRP A 20 -10.14 1.68 -7.07
CA TRP A 20 -10.14 1.36 -5.64
C TRP A 20 -8.83 0.74 -5.13
N ALA A 21 -8.19 -0.14 -5.90
CA ALA A 21 -6.91 -0.74 -5.53
C ALA A 21 -5.81 0.33 -5.46
N VAL A 22 -5.77 1.22 -6.46
CA VAL A 22 -4.84 2.36 -6.46
C VAL A 22 -5.11 3.28 -5.27
N LEU A 23 -6.38 3.60 -5.00
CA LEU A 23 -6.79 4.45 -3.89
C LEU A 23 -6.35 3.91 -2.53
N ALA A 24 -6.41 2.59 -2.32
CA ALA A 24 -5.97 1.97 -1.08
C ALA A 24 -4.50 2.32 -0.75
N HIS A 25 -3.62 2.32 -1.75
CA HIS A 25 -2.22 2.66 -1.56
C HIS A 25 -1.99 4.15 -1.26
N LEU A 26 -2.82 5.04 -1.81
CA LEU A 26 -2.69 6.49 -1.60
C LEU A 26 -2.98 6.95 -0.17
N GLY A 27 -3.54 6.09 0.69
CA GLY A 27 -3.71 6.37 2.12
C GLY A 27 -2.42 6.83 2.81
N GLY A 28 -1.25 6.33 2.39
CA GLY A 28 0.04 6.69 2.99
C GLY A 28 0.41 8.18 2.92
N ILE A 29 -0.27 8.99 2.09
CA ILE A 29 -0.17 10.46 2.07
C ILE A 29 -0.59 11.06 3.42
N LEU A 30 -1.55 10.42 4.09
CA LEU A 30 -2.10 10.84 5.38
C LEU A 30 -1.31 10.30 6.59
N ALA A 31 -0.12 9.72 6.38
CA ALA A 31 0.68 9.13 7.44
C ALA A 31 1.04 10.14 8.55
N TYR A 32 1.40 11.38 8.19
CA TYR A 32 1.69 12.44 9.17
C TYR A 32 0.47 12.89 9.99
N PHE A 33 -0.74 12.64 9.48
CA PHE A 33 -1.98 12.93 10.18
C PHE A 33 -2.48 11.73 11.00
N TRP A 34 -1.66 10.69 11.18
CA TRP A 34 -2.03 9.44 11.88
C TRP A 34 -3.19 8.65 11.25
N ALA A 35 -3.62 9.06 10.05
CA ALA A 35 -4.78 8.53 9.35
C ALA A 35 -4.40 7.72 8.10
N GLY A 36 -3.11 7.42 7.92
CA GLY A 36 -2.60 6.77 6.71
C GLY A 36 -3.29 5.45 6.36
N TRP A 37 -3.63 4.65 7.38
CA TRP A 37 -4.24 3.32 7.30
C TRP A 37 -5.74 3.33 6.98
N VAL A 38 -6.42 4.46 7.20
CA VAL A 38 -7.90 4.53 7.15
C VAL A 38 -8.41 4.23 5.75
N VAL A 39 -7.77 4.79 4.73
CA VAL A 39 -8.19 4.62 3.33
C VAL A 39 -8.08 3.15 2.93
N ALA A 40 -6.94 2.49 3.18
CA ALA A 40 -6.78 1.08 2.84
C ALA A 40 -7.75 0.18 3.62
N LEU A 41 -7.99 0.48 4.91
CA LEU A 41 -8.94 -0.30 5.70
C LEU A 41 -10.36 -0.20 5.15
N VAL A 42 -10.83 1.02 4.82
CA VAL A 42 -12.16 1.22 4.25
C VAL A 42 -12.27 0.49 2.91
N VAL A 43 -11.28 0.63 2.03
CA VAL A 43 -11.31 -0.07 0.72
C VAL A 43 -11.32 -1.58 0.93
N TRP A 44 -10.49 -2.11 1.83
CA TRP A 44 -10.45 -3.54 2.15
C TRP A 44 -11.80 -4.02 2.66
N LEU A 45 -12.40 -3.36 3.66
CA LEU A 45 -13.71 -3.73 4.21
C LEU A 45 -14.82 -3.72 3.15
N VAL A 46 -14.83 -2.72 2.27
CA VAL A 46 -15.84 -2.61 1.20
C VAL A 46 -15.65 -3.67 0.13
N HIS A 47 -14.41 -4.04 -0.22
CA HIS A 47 -14.16 -4.91 -1.37
C HIS A 47 -13.85 -6.36 -1.01
N ARG A 48 -13.63 -6.69 0.28
CA ARG A 48 -13.24 -8.05 0.71
C ARG A 48 -14.19 -9.17 0.25
N GLU A 49 -15.48 -8.88 0.06
CA GLU A 49 -16.50 -9.85 -0.37
C GLU A 49 -16.96 -9.62 -1.82
N ARG A 50 -16.48 -8.55 -2.47
CA ARG A 50 -16.97 -8.12 -3.79
C ARG A 50 -15.94 -8.30 -4.91
N ASP A 51 -14.69 -7.97 -4.62
CA ASP A 51 -13.59 -7.99 -5.59
C ASP A 51 -12.31 -8.44 -4.90
N HIS A 52 -11.96 -9.71 -5.10
CA HIS A 52 -10.77 -10.31 -4.49
C HIS A 52 -9.46 -9.66 -4.94
N ALA A 53 -9.39 -9.09 -6.16
CA ALA A 53 -8.19 -8.42 -6.63
C ALA A 53 -7.99 -7.09 -5.90
N VAL A 54 -9.04 -6.29 -5.76
CA VAL A 54 -9.00 -5.03 -4.99
C VAL A 54 -8.75 -5.31 -3.51
N ALA A 55 -9.44 -6.31 -2.94
CA ALA A 55 -9.26 -6.68 -1.55
C ALA A 55 -7.80 -7.06 -1.24
N ARG A 56 -7.15 -7.83 -2.14
CA ARG A 56 -5.75 -8.23 -1.95
C ARG A 56 -4.81 -7.01 -1.94
N GLU A 57 -4.92 -6.10 -2.91
CA GLU A 57 -4.06 -4.91 -2.94
C GLU A 57 -4.37 -3.96 -1.77
N ALA A 58 -5.64 -3.86 -1.35
CA ALA A 58 -6.02 -3.10 -0.18
C ALA A 58 -5.46 -3.70 1.12
N ALA A 59 -5.41 -5.02 1.25
CA ALA A 59 -4.75 -5.69 2.38
C ALA A 59 -3.24 -5.41 2.40
N VAL A 60 -2.58 -5.45 1.23
CA VAL A 60 -1.15 -5.10 1.11
C VAL A 60 -0.89 -3.64 1.51
N ALA A 61 -1.73 -2.71 1.03
CA ALA A 61 -1.66 -1.30 1.42
C ALA A 61 -1.87 -1.10 2.92
N LEU A 62 -2.87 -1.76 3.50
CA LEU A 62 -3.21 -1.67 4.92
C LEU A 62 -2.08 -2.19 5.81
N ASN A 63 -1.52 -3.35 5.47
CA ASN A 63 -0.38 -3.95 6.15
C ASN A 63 0.83 -3.00 6.19
N PHE A 64 1.13 -2.36 5.05
CA PHE A 64 2.19 -1.35 4.98
C PHE A 64 1.87 -0.10 5.82
N GLN A 65 0.67 0.46 5.71
CA GLN A 65 0.28 1.67 6.44
C GLN A 65 0.27 1.44 7.95
N LEU A 66 -0.14 0.26 8.43
CA LEU A 66 -0.03 -0.13 9.83
C LEU A 66 1.43 -0.30 10.27
N THR A 67 2.30 -0.83 9.40
CA THR A 67 3.74 -0.92 9.67
C THR A 67 4.36 0.47 9.86
N VAL A 68 4.04 1.40 8.97
CA VAL A 68 4.48 2.81 9.07
C VAL A 68 3.92 3.45 10.33
N LEU A 69 2.65 3.21 10.66
CA LEU A 69 2.03 3.74 11.88
C LEU A 69 2.80 3.30 13.13
N VAL A 70 3.11 2.00 13.25
CA VAL A 70 3.90 1.47 14.36
C VAL A 70 5.29 2.11 14.42
N ALA A 71 5.95 2.27 13.28
CA ALA A 71 7.26 2.92 13.21
C ALA A 71 7.20 4.41 13.61
N LEU A 72 6.15 5.14 13.21
CA LEU A 72 5.91 6.53 13.61
C LEU A 72 5.63 6.66 15.12
N VAL A 73 4.85 5.75 15.70
CA VAL A 73 4.65 5.69 17.17
C VAL A 73 5.98 5.47 17.88
N ALA A 74 6.80 4.51 17.43
CA ALA A 74 8.11 4.26 18.01
C ALA A 74 9.04 5.49 17.91
N ALA A 75 9.08 6.15 16.74
CA ALA A 75 9.85 7.36 16.53
C ALA A 75 9.40 8.51 17.45
N ARG A 76 8.08 8.64 17.70
CA ARG A 76 7.55 9.60 18.67
C ARG A 76 7.99 9.30 20.10
N ILE A 77 7.93 8.04 20.54
CA ILE A 77 8.37 7.64 21.89
C ILE A 77 9.86 7.98 22.09
N VAL A 78 10.70 7.67 21.10
CA VAL A 78 12.13 8.05 21.13
C VAL A 78 12.30 9.57 21.14
N GLY A 79 11.41 10.29 20.44
CA GLY A 79 11.34 11.75 20.38
C GLY A 79 11.13 12.43 21.75
N GLU A 80 10.47 11.77 22.69
CA GLU A 80 10.22 12.32 24.03
C GLU A 80 11.42 12.19 24.98
N ILE A 81 12.47 11.45 24.58
CA ILE A 81 13.68 11.28 25.38
C ILE A 81 14.58 12.53 25.20
N PRO A 82 14.91 13.29 26.27
CA PRO A 82 15.58 14.59 26.14
C PRO A 82 16.90 14.57 25.34
N LEU A 83 17.65 13.48 25.42
CA LEU A 83 18.93 13.30 24.71
C LEU A 83 18.76 12.77 23.28
N LEU A 84 17.62 12.15 22.95
CA LEU A 84 17.37 11.50 21.65
C LEU A 84 16.25 12.18 20.85
N GLY A 85 15.66 13.26 21.38
CA GLY A 85 14.47 13.87 20.79
C GLY A 85 14.64 14.30 19.35
N PHE A 86 15.81 14.86 19.01
CA PHE A 86 16.17 15.21 17.64
C PHE A 86 16.18 13.99 16.70
N VAL A 87 16.72 12.86 17.16
CA VAL A 87 16.77 11.61 16.38
C VAL A 87 15.37 11.08 16.13
N GLY A 88 14.50 11.08 17.15
CA GLY A 88 13.09 10.68 17.00
C GLY A 88 12.33 11.54 16.00
N TRP A 89 12.54 12.87 16.05
CA TRP A 89 11.94 13.80 15.08
C TRP A 89 12.42 13.57 13.65
N VAL A 90 13.74 13.45 13.43
CA VAL A 90 14.32 13.15 12.11
C VAL A 90 13.81 11.82 11.58
N ALA A 91 13.73 10.79 12.43
CA ALA A 91 13.18 9.49 12.06
C ALA A 91 11.71 9.57 11.64
N ALA A 92 10.88 10.34 12.36
CA ALA A 92 9.46 10.52 12.01
C ALA A 92 9.29 11.19 10.64
N VAL A 93 10.10 12.22 10.33
CA VAL A 93 10.10 12.87 9.01
C VAL A 93 10.60 11.91 7.92
N ALA A 94 11.67 11.17 8.17
CA ALA A 94 12.18 10.20 7.19
C ALA A 94 11.13 9.09 6.88
N LEU A 95 10.46 8.57 7.91
CA LEU A 95 9.43 7.55 7.78
C LEU A 95 8.20 8.05 7.01
N GLY A 96 7.75 9.28 7.27
CA GLY A 96 6.61 9.84 6.53
C GLY A 96 6.93 10.11 5.06
N ILE A 97 8.16 10.57 4.74
CA ILE A 97 8.61 10.69 3.34
C ILE A 97 8.70 9.32 2.68
N ALA A 98 9.32 8.33 3.34
CA ALA A 98 9.41 6.97 2.82
C ALA A 98 8.02 6.36 2.57
N SER A 99 7.08 6.57 3.50
CA SER A 99 5.68 6.16 3.35
C SER A 99 5.04 6.77 2.12
N LEU A 100 5.19 8.08 1.91
CA LEU A 100 4.66 8.78 0.76
C LEU A 100 5.21 8.21 -0.56
N VAL A 101 6.54 8.10 -0.67
CA VAL A 101 7.21 7.62 -1.89
C VAL A 101 6.79 6.19 -2.21
N LEU A 102 6.86 5.29 -1.23
CA LEU A 102 6.51 3.88 -1.42
C LEU A 102 5.02 3.72 -1.76
N SER A 103 4.14 4.53 -1.17
CA SER A 103 2.71 4.52 -1.46
C SER A 103 2.42 4.95 -2.90
N VAL A 104 3.08 6.00 -3.39
CA VAL A 104 2.95 6.44 -4.78
C VAL A 104 3.52 5.40 -5.74
N MET A 105 4.67 4.81 -5.44
CA MET A 105 5.25 3.74 -6.25
C MET A 105 4.34 2.51 -6.34
N ALA A 106 3.73 2.12 -5.22
CA ALA A 106 2.76 1.03 -5.19
C ALA A 106 1.50 1.37 -6.01
N ALA A 107 0.96 2.58 -5.83
CA ALA A 107 -0.19 3.05 -6.62
C ALA A 107 0.10 3.05 -8.13
N VAL A 108 1.28 3.51 -8.55
CA VAL A 108 1.72 3.48 -9.96
C VAL A 108 1.93 2.04 -10.46
N ALA A 109 2.51 1.17 -9.64
CA ALA A 109 2.69 -0.23 -10.00
C ALA A 109 1.35 -0.94 -10.23
N VAL A 110 0.40 -0.76 -9.30
CA VAL A 110 -0.96 -1.32 -9.39
C VAL A 110 -1.69 -0.75 -10.59
N ASN A 111 -1.61 0.56 -10.84
CA ASN A 111 -2.21 1.19 -12.02
C ASN A 111 -1.63 0.65 -13.35
N ALA A 112 -0.40 0.16 -13.35
CA ALA A 112 0.23 -0.52 -14.49
C ALA A 112 -0.10 -2.03 -14.55
N GLY A 113 -1.01 -2.53 -13.72
CA GLY A 113 -1.38 -3.94 -13.65
C GLY A 113 -0.36 -4.84 -12.93
N ARG A 114 0.61 -4.26 -12.21
CA ARG A 114 1.61 -5.02 -11.44
C ARG A 114 1.22 -5.03 -9.96
N PRO A 115 1.32 -6.17 -9.26
CA PRO A 115 0.99 -6.23 -7.83
C PRO A 115 1.92 -5.32 -7.02
N ALA A 116 1.38 -4.64 -6.01
CA ALA A 116 2.19 -3.83 -5.12
C ALA A 116 3.14 -4.70 -4.29
N ARG A 117 4.36 -4.20 -4.09
CA ARG A 117 5.32 -4.80 -3.16
C ARG A 117 5.96 -3.70 -2.35
N TYR A 118 5.86 -3.82 -1.03
CA TYR A 118 6.57 -2.97 -0.10
C TYR A 118 7.84 -3.68 0.38
N PRO A 119 8.96 -2.95 0.57
CA PRO A 119 10.20 -3.55 1.05
C PRO A 119 10.06 -4.09 2.47
N LEU A 120 9.20 -3.47 3.28
CA LEU A 120 8.91 -3.86 4.65
C LEU A 120 7.41 -3.67 4.91
N SER A 121 6.74 -4.73 5.35
CA SER A 121 5.34 -4.71 5.77
C SER A 121 5.06 -5.88 6.71
N LEU A 122 4.37 -5.61 7.82
CA LEU A 122 3.81 -6.61 8.71
C LEU A 122 2.55 -7.21 8.07
N GLU A 123 2.50 -8.53 7.93
CA GLU A 123 1.33 -9.22 7.38
C GLU A 123 0.27 -9.44 8.47
N LEU A 124 -0.61 -8.44 8.64
CA LEU A 124 -1.65 -8.43 9.68
C LEU A 124 -3.00 -8.89 9.14
N VAL A 125 -3.29 -8.53 7.89
CA VAL A 125 -4.55 -8.80 7.18
C VAL A 125 -4.27 -9.58 5.89
N ARG A 126 -5.16 -10.53 5.57
CA ARG A 126 -5.12 -11.35 4.34
C ARG A 126 -6.42 -11.23 3.55
#